data_AF-A0A497GSB7-F1
#
_entry.id   AF-A0A497GSB7-F1
#
_cell.length_a   1.000
_cell.length_b   1.000
_cell.length_c   1.000
_cell.angle_alpha   90.00
_cell.angle_beta   90.00
_cell.angle_gamma   90.00
#
_symmetry.space_group_name_H-M   'P 1'
#
loop_
_entity.id
_entity.type
_entity.pdbx_description
1 polymer ?
#
loop_
_entity_poly.entity_id
_entity_poly.type
_entity_poly.pdbx_seq_one_letter_code
_entity_poly.pdbx_strand_id
1 'polypeptide(L)'
;MSEELEVLLNRYEAEIQRLERMWREYQEAVRRSLNSWISDRTKVMRKISEYTGLVEKYNDEIKELAIRHNIGLIEEKELTEMVEDLKNKISEVERILNNIKSRLEELDKNYMRHALQAKLPFVSTTVKEIKERLAKLEKLKEEGKVSEEVYEKLRQELEEQLRALGEEVQMSTASTPSEESTSSS
;
A
#
# COMPACT_ATOMS: atom_id res chain seq x y z
N MET A 1 47.29 -24.99 -31.03
CA MET A 1 46.60 -24.26 -29.94
C MET A 1 45.36 -23.56 -30.46
N SER A 2 44.33 -24.28 -30.91
CA SER A 2 43.10 -23.62 -31.40
C SER A 2 41.87 -24.44 -31.04
N GLU A 3 41.88 -25.75 -31.32
CA GLU A 3 40.68 -26.58 -31.19
C GLU A 3 40.23 -26.79 -29.74
N GLU A 4 41.14 -27.04 -28.80
CA GLU A 4 40.82 -27.15 -27.37
C GLU A 4 40.27 -25.84 -26.78
N LEU A 5 40.80 -24.70 -27.23
CA LEU A 5 40.29 -23.37 -26.84
C LEU A 5 38.92 -23.11 -27.44
N GLU A 6 38.69 -23.48 -28.70
CA GLU A 6 37.40 -23.38 -29.38
C GLU A 6 36.32 -24.19 -28.62
N VAL A 7 36.63 -25.44 -28.26
CA VAL A 7 35.71 -26.31 -27.50
C VAL A 7 35.38 -25.70 -26.13
N LEU A 8 36.38 -25.14 -25.45
CA LEU A 8 36.18 -24.47 -24.17
C LEU A 8 35.30 -23.22 -24.30
N LEU A 9 35.55 -22.38 -25.30
CA LEU A 9 34.77 -21.17 -25.56
C LEU A 9 33.32 -21.53 -25.93
N ASN A 10 33.12 -22.47 -26.85
CA ASN A 10 31.79 -22.96 -27.24
C ASN A 10 30.97 -23.48 -26.05
N ARG A 11 31.62 -24.15 -25.09
CA ARG A 11 30.97 -24.58 -23.85
C ARG A 11 30.47 -23.40 -23.04
N TYR A 12 31.29 -22.37 -22.82
CA TYR A 12 30.87 -21.19 -22.05
C TYR A 12 29.82 -20.36 -22.78
N GLU A 13 29.87 -20.26 -24.11
CA GLU A 13 28.82 -19.62 -24.90
C GLU A 13 27.47 -20.33 -24.73
N ALA A 14 27.46 -21.68 -24.80
CA ALA A 14 26.26 -22.47 -24.57
C ALA A 14 25.71 -22.29 -23.15
N GLU A 15 26.58 -22.24 -22.13
CA GLU A 15 26.17 -21.99 -20.75
C GLU A 15 25.60 -20.57 -20.55
N ILE A 16 26.20 -19.54 -21.15
CA ILE A 16 25.66 -18.18 -21.10
C ILE A 16 24.27 -18.11 -21.75
N GLN A 17 24.10 -18.72 -22.94
CA GLN A 17 22.80 -18.78 -23.62
C GLN A 17 21.75 -19.51 -22.77
N ARG A 18 22.15 -20.55 -22.03
CA ARG A 18 21.27 -21.25 -21.09
C ARG A 18 20.87 -20.34 -19.93
N LEU A 19 21.81 -19.63 -19.32
CA LEU A 19 21.53 -18.68 -18.23
C LEU A 19 20.60 -17.55 -18.68
N GLU A 20 20.80 -17.00 -19.87
CA GLU A 20 19.92 -15.98 -20.45
C GLU A 20 18.49 -16.47 -20.69
N ARG A 21 18.33 -17.73 -21.10
CA ARG A 21 17.02 -18.36 -21.27
C ARG A 21 16.31 -18.51 -19.93
N MET A 22 16.99 -19.07 -18.94
CA MET A 22 16.46 -19.21 -17.57
C MET A 22 16.09 -17.86 -16.98
N TRP A 23 16.90 -16.82 -17.23
CA TRP A 23 16.60 -15.46 -16.80
C TRP A 23 15.32 -14.91 -17.44
N ARG A 24 15.14 -15.08 -18.75
CA ARG A 24 13.93 -14.67 -19.46
C ARG A 24 12.69 -15.38 -18.92
N GLU A 25 12.77 -16.70 -18.74
CA GLU A 25 11.68 -17.51 -18.18
C GLU A 25 11.31 -17.06 -16.76
N TYR A 26 12.31 -16.76 -15.92
CA TYR A 26 12.11 -16.21 -14.59
C TYR A 26 11.40 -14.84 -14.65
N GLN A 27 11.87 -13.91 -15.49
CA GLN A 27 11.26 -12.59 -15.64
C GLN A 27 9.79 -12.68 -16.07
N GLU A 28 9.48 -13.57 -17.01
CA GLU A 28 8.10 -13.80 -17.44
C GLU A 28 7.23 -14.40 -16.34
N ALA A 29 7.76 -15.38 -15.59
CA ALA A 29 7.06 -15.98 -14.47
C ALA A 29 6.75 -14.95 -13.37
N VAL A 30 7.73 -14.11 -13.03
CA VAL A 30 7.53 -13.00 -12.08
C VAL A 30 6.49 -12.04 -12.63
N ARG A 31 6.58 -11.59 -13.88
CA ARG A 31 5.61 -10.66 -14.49
C ARG A 31 4.18 -11.20 -14.42
N ARG A 32 3.96 -12.47 -14.81
CA ARG A 32 2.63 -13.10 -14.75
C ARG A 32 2.10 -13.15 -13.33
N SER A 33 2.93 -13.62 -12.38
CA SER A 33 2.53 -13.74 -10.97
C SER A 33 2.26 -12.38 -10.34
N LEU A 34 3.07 -11.35 -10.67
CA LEU A 34 2.93 -9.98 -10.18
C LEU A 34 1.62 -9.34 -10.62
N ASN A 35 1.26 -9.50 -11.90
CA ASN A 35 0.01 -8.97 -12.44
C ASN A 35 -1.21 -9.61 -11.77
N SER A 36 -1.17 -10.93 -11.56
CA SER A 36 -2.23 -11.63 -10.81
C SER A 36 -2.30 -11.14 -9.37
N TRP A 37 -1.15 -10.98 -8.71
CA TRP A 37 -1.08 -10.48 -7.34
C TRP A 37 -1.69 -9.09 -7.19
N ILE A 38 -1.36 -8.14 -8.06
CA ILE A 38 -1.92 -6.78 -8.02
C ILE A 38 -3.45 -6.80 -8.11
N SER A 39 -3.99 -7.64 -8.99
CA SER A 39 -5.44 -7.82 -9.15
C SER A 39 -6.09 -8.42 -7.89
N ASP A 40 -5.54 -9.52 -7.38
CA ASP A 40 -6.10 -10.24 -6.24
C ASP A 40 -5.91 -9.49 -4.92
N ARG A 41 -4.83 -8.71 -4.78
CA ARG A 41 -4.57 -7.82 -3.64
C ARG A 41 -5.73 -6.87 -3.40
N THR A 42 -6.34 -6.34 -4.47
CA THR A 42 -7.49 -5.44 -4.35
C THR A 42 -8.70 -6.15 -3.70
N LYS A 43 -8.89 -7.44 -3.99
CA LYS A 43 -9.95 -8.26 -3.38
C LYS A 43 -9.67 -8.48 -1.89
N VAL A 44 -8.42 -8.75 -1.53
CA VAL A 44 -7.99 -8.91 -0.13
C VAL A 44 -8.22 -7.61 0.64
N MET A 45 -7.83 -6.46 0.07
CA MET A 45 -8.05 -5.15 0.68
C MET A 45 -9.52 -4.85 0.91
N ARG A 46 -10.40 -5.19 -0.05
CA ARG A 46 -11.85 -5.05 0.13
C ARG A 46 -12.35 -5.87 1.32
N LYS A 47 -11.89 -7.11 1.47
CA LYS A 47 -12.25 -7.96 2.60
C LYS A 47 -11.75 -7.41 3.93
N ILE A 48 -10.55 -6.84 3.97
CA ILE A 48 -10.04 -6.14 5.17
C ILE A 48 -10.96 -4.97 5.54
N SER A 49 -11.38 -4.16 4.57
CA SER A 49 -12.32 -3.05 4.83
C SER A 49 -13.67 -3.54 5.32
N GLU A 50 -14.22 -4.61 4.73
CA GLU A 50 -15.48 -5.23 5.17
C GLU A 50 -15.40 -5.71 6.63
N TYR A 51 -14.33 -6.41 7.01
CA TYR A 51 -14.13 -6.86 8.39
C TYR A 51 -13.90 -5.71 9.37
N THR A 52 -13.19 -4.66 8.93
CA THR A 52 -12.99 -3.46 9.75
C THR A 52 -14.34 -2.78 10.05
N GLY A 53 -15.19 -2.60 9.02
CA GLY A 53 -16.53 -2.06 9.21
C GLY A 53 -17.43 -2.95 10.07
N LEU A 54 -17.25 -4.27 10.04
CA LEU A 54 -17.98 -5.19 10.92
C LEU A 54 -17.57 -5.01 12.39
N VAL A 55 -16.29 -4.83 12.68
CA VAL A 55 -15.79 -4.52 14.03
C VAL A 55 -16.33 -3.18 14.52
N GLU A 56 -16.31 -2.15 13.66
CA GLU A 56 -16.89 -0.84 13.98
C GLU A 56 -18.39 -0.96 14.30
N LYS A 57 -19.15 -1.70 13.50
CA LYS A 57 -20.57 -1.95 13.74
C LYS A 57 -20.83 -2.60 15.10
N TYR A 58 -20.08 -3.64 15.48
CA TYR A 58 -20.24 -4.27 16.79
C TYR A 58 -19.87 -3.33 17.94
N ASN A 59 -18.85 -2.49 17.77
CA ASN A 59 -18.50 -1.47 18.76
C ASN A 59 -19.60 -0.43 18.93
N ASP A 60 -20.24 0.00 17.83
CA ASP A 60 -21.36 0.94 17.90
C ASP A 60 -22.60 0.30 18.53
N GLU A 61 -22.85 -0.99 18.28
CA GLU A 61 -23.91 -1.75 18.95
C GLU A 61 -23.68 -1.85 20.47
N ILE A 62 -22.43 -2.07 20.91
CA ILE A 62 -22.06 -2.02 22.35
C ILE A 62 -22.37 -0.65 22.95
N LYS A 63 -22.05 0.45 22.24
CA LYS A 63 -22.36 1.81 22.71
C LYS A 63 -23.87 2.02 22.81
N GLU A 64 -24.64 1.54 21.84
CA GLU A 64 -26.10 1.64 21.86
C GLU A 64 -26.71 0.87 23.03
N LEU A 65 -26.24 -0.35 23.30
CA LEU A 65 -26.66 -1.15 24.46
C LEU A 65 -26.37 -0.41 25.79
N ALA A 66 -25.20 0.23 25.91
CA ALA A 66 -24.86 1.02 27.08
C ALA A 66 -25.81 2.23 27.27
N ILE A 67 -26.20 2.89 26.18
CA ILE A 67 -27.18 3.98 26.23
C ILE A 67 -28.55 3.45 26.67
N ARG A 68 -29.02 2.34 26.09
CA ARG A 68 -30.30 1.71 26.42
C ARG A 68 -30.38 1.27 27.89
N HIS A 69 -29.28 0.73 28.43
CA HIS A 69 -29.17 0.45 29.86
C HIS A 69 -29.27 1.73 30.71
N ASN A 70 -28.56 2.79 30.33
CA ASN A 70 -28.55 4.05 31.08
C ASN A 70 -29.93 4.72 31.17
N ILE A 71 -30.81 4.49 30.18
CA ILE A 71 -32.20 4.96 30.21
C ILE A 71 -33.18 3.92 30.79
N GLY A 72 -32.68 2.83 31.36
CA GLY A 72 -33.47 1.81 32.06
C GLY A 72 -34.25 0.87 31.16
N LEU A 73 -33.92 0.77 29.87
CA LEU A 73 -34.60 -0.13 28.93
C LEU A 73 -34.06 -1.58 28.95
N ILE A 74 -32.89 -1.79 29.55
CA ILE A 74 -32.21 -3.09 29.62
C ILE A 74 -31.68 -3.24 31.05
N GLU A 75 -31.75 -4.45 31.60
CA GLU A 75 -31.16 -4.75 32.91
C GLU A 75 -29.65 -5.01 32.80
N GLU A 76 -28.89 -4.72 33.87
CA GLU A 76 -27.43 -4.89 33.91
C GLU A 76 -26.98 -6.30 33.51
N LYS A 77 -27.75 -7.33 33.91
CA LYS A 77 -27.45 -8.73 33.57
C LYS A 77 -27.57 -8.98 32.07
N GLU A 78 -28.66 -8.52 31.45
CA GLU A 78 -28.88 -8.66 30.01
C GLU A 78 -27.84 -7.86 29.21
N LEU A 79 -27.49 -6.65 29.67
CA LEU A 79 -26.42 -5.84 29.08
C LEU A 79 -25.09 -6.61 29.09
N THR A 80 -24.72 -7.18 30.24
CA THR A 80 -23.46 -7.91 30.41
C THR A 80 -23.36 -9.09 29.45
N GLU A 81 -24.42 -9.90 29.34
CA GLU A 81 -24.46 -11.04 28.43
C GLU A 81 -24.34 -10.62 26.95
N MET A 82 -25.08 -9.59 26.52
CA MET A 82 -25.02 -9.09 25.15
C MET A 82 -23.66 -8.46 24.79
N VAL A 83 -23.09 -7.66 25.69
CA VAL A 83 -21.79 -7.03 25.48
C VAL A 83 -20.68 -8.08 25.40
N GLU A 84 -20.75 -9.13 26.23
CA GLU A 84 -19.75 -10.20 26.20
C GLU A 84 -19.81 -11.00 24.89
N ASP A 85 -21.01 -11.32 24.38
CA ASP A 85 -21.17 -11.96 23.07
C ASP A 85 -20.60 -11.09 21.92
N LEU A 86 -20.88 -9.78 21.93
CA LEU A 86 -20.34 -8.86 20.93
C LEU A 86 -18.82 -8.72 21.03
N LYS A 87 -18.24 -8.68 22.23
CA LYS A 87 -16.79 -8.65 22.44
C LYS A 87 -16.13 -9.93 21.92
N ASN A 88 -16.73 -11.09 22.14
CA ASN A 88 -16.23 -12.35 21.60
C ASN A 88 -16.24 -12.36 20.07
N LYS A 89 -17.31 -11.84 19.45
CA LYS A 89 -17.39 -11.66 17.99
C LYS A 89 -16.32 -10.69 17.46
N ILE A 90 -16.11 -9.55 18.14
CA ILE A 90 -15.05 -8.59 17.79
C ILE A 90 -13.69 -9.27 17.84
N SER A 91 -13.37 -9.96 18.94
CA SER A 91 -12.09 -10.65 19.12
C SER A 91 -11.81 -11.66 18.01
N GLU A 92 -12.82 -12.42 17.57
CA GLU A 92 -12.64 -13.39 16.48
C GLU A 92 -12.41 -12.69 15.13
N VAL A 93 -13.17 -11.63 14.83
CA VAL A 93 -12.97 -10.86 13.58
C VAL A 93 -11.60 -10.17 13.57
N GLU A 94 -11.17 -9.59 14.67
CA GLU A 94 -9.84 -8.95 14.80
C GLU A 94 -8.70 -9.95 14.63
N ARG A 95 -8.85 -11.16 15.18
CA ARG A 95 -7.88 -12.26 14.99
C ARG A 95 -7.73 -12.62 13.51
N ILE A 96 -8.85 -12.77 12.79
CA ILE A 96 -8.85 -13.03 11.34
C ILE A 96 -8.19 -11.88 10.58
N LEU A 97 -8.56 -10.64 10.92
CA LEU A 97 -8.08 -9.43 10.27
C LEU A 97 -6.56 -9.26 10.44
N ASN A 98 -6.04 -9.49 11.63
CA ASN A 98 -4.60 -9.47 11.91
C ASN A 98 -3.84 -10.53 11.11
N ASN A 99 -4.37 -11.76 11.01
CA ASN A 99 -3.77 -12.81 10.20
C ASN A 99 -3.73 -12.42 8.71
N ILE A 100 -4.83 -11.91 8.16
CA ILE A 100 -4.91 -11.49 6.76
C ILE A 100 -3.91 -10.35 6.49
N LYS A 101 -3.87 -9.32 7.34
CA LYS A 101 -2.94 -8.20 7.19
C LYS A 101 -1.48 -8.64 7.22
N SER A 102 -1.10 -9.48 8.18
CA SER A 102 0.28 -9.99 8.29
C SER A 102 0.70 -10.76 7.04
N ARG A 103 -0.17 -11.63 6.52
CA ARG A 103 0.11 -12.39 5.29
C ARG A 103 0.17 -11.51 4.05
N LEU A 104 -0.68 -10.49 3.98
CA LEU A 104 -0.67 -9.51 2.90
C LEU A 104 0.66 -8.75 2.86
N GLU A 105 1.15 -8.27 4.00
CA GLU A 105 2.42 -7.57 4.10
C GLU A 105 3.62 -8.46 3.73
N GLU A 106 3.61 -9.72 4.14
CA GLU A 106 4.67 -10.68 3.78
C GLU A 106 4.69 -10.95 2.28
N LEU A 107 3.52 -11.16 1.67
CA LEU A 107 3.40 -11.34 0.22
C LEU A 107 3.85 -10.09 -0.54
N ASP A 108 3.43 -8.90 -0.13
CA ASP A 108 3.87 -7.64 -0.75
C ASP A 108 5.40 -7.48 -0.71
N LYS A 109 6.04 -7.78 0.43
CA LYS A 109 7.52 -7.77 0.55
C LYS A 109 8.18 -8.77 -0.40
N ASN A 110 7.62 -9.96 -0.54
CA ASN A 110 8.18 -11.00 -1.41
C ASN A 110 8.02 -10.64 -2.90
N TYR A 111 6.84 -10.15 -3.30
CA TYR A 111 6.61 -9.69 -4.67
C TYR A 111 7.48 -8.49 -5.03
N MET A 112 7.70 -7.55 -4.10
CA MET A 112 8.63 -6.44 -4.31
C MET A 112 10.06 -6.92 -4.59
N ARG A 113 10.53 -7.89 -3.79
CA ARG A 113 11.87 -8.47 -3.95
C ARG A 113 12.04 -9.11 -5.32
N HIS A 114 11.07 -9.91 -5.75
CA HIS A 114 11.12 -10.59 -7.04
C HIS A 114 11.02 -9.63 -8.22
N ALA A 115 10.20 -8.59 -8.11
CA ALA A 115 10.10 -7.56 -9.14
C ALA A 115 11.41 -6.77 -9.29
N LEU A 116 12.04 -6.37 -8.17
CA LEU A 116 13.35 -5.72 -8.19
C LEU A 116 14.41 -6.62 -8.84
N GLN A 117 14.45 -7.89 -8.45
CA GLN A 117 15.35 -8.87 -9.05
C GLN A 117 15.13 -8.96 -10.56
N ALA A 118 13.88 -9.15 -10.98
CA ALA A 118 13.50 -9.25 -12.39
C ALA A 118 13.62 -7.94 -13.19
N LYS A 119 14.01 -6.83 -12.54
CA LYS A 119 14.02 -5.46 -13.10
C LYS A 119 12.67 -5.06 -13.71
N LEU A 120 11.59 -5.50 -13.07
CA LEU A 120 10.23 -5.15 -13.46
C LEU A 120 9.73 -3.99 -12.60
N PRO A 121 8.95 -3.06 -13.17
CA PRO A 121 8.29 -2.03 -12.38
C PRO A 121 7.32 -2.71 -11.40
N PHE A 122 7.45 -2.39 -10.13
CA PHE A 122 6.51 -2.80 -9.09
C PHE A 122 6.06 -1.59 -8.32
N VAL A 123 4.80 -1.24 -8.50
CA VAL A 123 4.17 -0.21 -7.70
C VAL A 123 3.38 -0.94 -6.61
N SER A 124 4.04 -1.21 -5.49
CA SER A 124 3.40 -1.77 -4.28
C SER A 124 2.44 -0.77 -3.62
N THR A 125 2.63 0.52 -3.95
CA THR A 125 2.00 1.63 -3.27
C THR A 125 0.67 1.89 -3.97
N THR A 126 -0.42 1.70 -3.24
CA THR A 126 -1.73 2.13 -3.73
C THR A 126 -1.71 3.64 -3.93
N VAL A 127 -2.52 4.15 -4.86
CA VAL A 127 -2.77 5.60 -5.03
C VAL A 127 -3.01 6.27 -3.67
N LYS A 128 -3.75 5.61 -2.77
CA LYS A 128 -4.03 6.08 -1.41
C LYS A 128 -2.76 6.27 -0.58
N GLU A 129 -1.85 5.30 -0.57
CA GLU A 129 -0.59 5.37 0.19
C GLU A 129 0.38 6.42 -0.38
N ILE A 130 0.39 6.64 -1.70
CA ILE A 130 1.16 7.75 -2.31
C ILE A 130 0.56 9.08 -1.89
N LYS A 131 -0.77 9.22 -1.93
CA LYS A 131 -1.48 10.41 -1.45
C LYS A 131 -1.26 10.69 0.04
N GLU A 132 -1.22 9.66 0.89
CA GLU A 132 -0.90 9.80 2.32
C GLU A 132 0.55 10.24 2.55
N ARG A 133 1.50 9.74 1.76
CA ARG A 133 2.90 10.19 1.81
C ARG A 133 3.06 11.63 1.33
N LEU A 134 2.33 12.03 0.29
CA LEU A 134 2.26 13.43 -0.17
C LEU A 134 1.72 14.35 0.93
N ALA A 135 0.59 14.00 1.55
CA ALA A 135 0.01 14.78 2.65
C ALA A 135 0.96 14.91 3.85
N LYS A 136 1.71 13.84 4.17
CA LYS A 136 2.71 13.86 5.24
C LYS A 136 3.93 14.73 4.88
N LEU A 137 4.34 14.73 3.61
CA LEU A 137 5.43 15.55 3.10
C LEU A 137 5.07 17.04 3.12
N GLU A 138 3.83 17.40 2.74
CA GLU A 138 3.32 18.77 2.87
C GLU A 138 3.35 19.27 4.30
N LYS A 139 2.85 18.47 5.24
CA LYS A 139 2.87 18.82 6.67
C LYS A 139 4.28 19.05 7.20
N LEU A 140 5.27 18.27 6.75
CA LEU A 140 6.67 18.44 7.14
C LEU A 140 7.31 19.72 6.56
N LYS A 141 6.87 20.16 5.38
CA LYS A 141 7.24 21.45 4.80
C LYS A 141 6.62 22.61 5.57
N GLU A 142 5.32 22.53 5.89
CA GLU A 142 4.64 23.54 6.72
C GLU A 142 5.27 23.68 8.10
N GLU A 143 5.72 22.58 8.69
CA GLU A 143 6.46 22.56 9.96
C GLU A 143 7.93 23.03 9.85
N GLY A 144 8.41 23.37 8.65
CA GLY A 144 9.79 23.85 8.40
C GLY A 144 10.87 22.77 8.63
N LYS A 145 10.47 21.49 8.70
CA LYS A 145 11.38 20.36 9.00
C LYS A 145 12.11 19.82 7.78
N VAL A 146 11.78 20.33 6.59
CA VAL A 146 12.35 19.92 5.31
C VAL A 146 12.66 21.17 4.50
N SER A 147 13.86 21.24 3.93
CA SER A 147 14.24 22.33 3.02
C SER A 147 13.49 22.24 1.69
N GLU A 148 13.22 23.38 1.06
CA GLU A 148 12.46 23.47 -0.19
C GLU A 148 13.00 22.57 -1.31
N GLU A 149 14.33 22.47 -1.45
CA GLU A 149 14.97 21.61 -2.45
C GLU A 149 14.70 20.11 -2.23
N VAL A 150 14.62 19.69 -0.96
CA VAL A 150 14.39 18.29 -0.56
C VAL A 150 12.90 17.96 -0.68
N TYR A 151 12.03 18.89 -0.32
CA TYR A 151 10.58 18.76 -0.53
C TYR A 151 10.28 18.54 -2.01
N GLU A 152 10.84 19.37 -2.89
CA GLU A 152 10.48 19.33 -4.30
C GLU A 152 11.00 18.08 -5.00
N LYS A 153 12.19 17.59 -4.64
CA LYS A 153 12.69 16.28 -5.13
C LYS A 153 11.78 15.13 -4.69
N LEU A 154 11.43 15.03 -3.41
CA LEU A 154 10.57 13.94 -2.91
C LEU A 154 9.15 14.01 -3.48
N ARG A 155 8.61 15.22 -3.63
CA ARG A 155 7.29 15.44 -4.21
C ARG A 155 7.25 14.99 -5.66
N GLN A 156 8.24 15.38 -6.47
CA GLN A 156 8.32 15.01 -7.89
C GLN A 156 8.36 13.49 -8.07
N GLU A 157 9.11 12.79 -7.22
CA GLU A 157 9.20 11.33 -7.26
C GLU A 157 7.87 10.64 -6.86
N LEU A 158 7.17 11.16 -5.86
CA LEU A 158 5.83 10.64 -5.48
C LEU A 158 4.78 10.93 -6.56
N GLU A 159 4.85 12.09 -7.23
CA GLU A 159 3.96 12.46 -8.33
C GLU A 159 4.23 11.62 -9.60
N GLU A 160 5.49 11.29 -9.90
CA GLU A 160 5.83 10.36 -10.98
C GLU A 160 5.29 8.95 -10.71
N GLN A 161 5.36 8.48 -9.46
CA GLN A 161 4.76 7.20 -9.06
C GLN A 161 3.22 7.20 -9.24
N LEU A 162 2.55 8.32 -8.97
CA LEU A 162 1.12 8.54 -9.23
C LEU A 162 0.79 8.52 -10.74
N ARG A 163 1.63 9.19 -11.55
CA ARG A 163 1.46 9.27 -13.00
C ARG A 163 1.66 7.91 -13.67
N ALA A 164 2.62 7.12 -13.18
CA ALA A 164 2.88 5.75 -13.63
C ALA A 164 1.70 4.79 -13.32
N LEU A 165 0.85 5.13 -12.35
CA LEU A 165 -0.36 4.40 -12.00
C LEU A 165 -1.61 4.87 -12.77
N GLY A 166 -1.51 5.88 -13.63
CA GLY A 166 -2.61 6.37 -14.48
C GLY A 166 -3.59 7.32 -13.79
N GLU A 167 -3.23 7.94 -12.66
CA GLU A 167 -4.00 9.06 -12.10
C GLU A 167 -3.42 10.41 -12.52
N GLU A 168 -4.29 11.35 -12.89
CA GLU A 168 -3.93 12.76 -13.03
C GLU A 168 -3.72 13.38 -11.64
N VAL A 169 -2.52 13.93 -11.42
CA VAL A 169 -2.23 14.76 -10.25
C VAL A 169 -3.05 16.03 -10.37
N GLN A 170 -4.17 16.13 -9.64
CA GLN A 170 -4.87 17.41 -9.50
C GLN A 170 -3.99 18.36 -8.70
N MET A 171 -3.43 19.35 -9.38
CA MET A 171 -2.69 20.43 -8.77
C MET A 171 -3.61 21.22 -7.85
N SER A 172 -3.39 21.13 -6.53
CA SER A 172 -3.84 22.21 -5.65
C SER A 172 -2.84 23.37 -5.80
N THR A 173 -3.16 24.29 -6.72
CA THR A 173 -2.55 25.61 -6.72
C THR A 173 -3.14 26.37 -5.53
N ALA A 174 -2.50 26.28 -4.37
CA ALA A 174 -2.75 27.21 -3.28
C ALA A 174 -2.25 28.59 -3.74
N SER A 175 -3.23 29.44 -4.02
CA SER A 175 -3.20 30.88 -4.25
C SER A 175 -1.90 31.58 -3.83
N THR A 176 -1.17 32.07 -4.82
CA THR A 176 -0.23 33.18 -4.64
C THR A 176 -1.03 34.41 -4.20
N PRO A 177 -0.70 35.10 -3.09
CA PRO A 177 -1.25 36.42 -2.85
C PRO A 177 -0.61 37.37 -3.86
N SER A 178 -1.43 38.00 -4.69
CA SER A 178 -1.03 39.13 -5.51
C SER A 178 -0.65 40.31 -4.61
N GLU A 179 0.65 40.43 -4.32
CA GLU A 179 1.29 41.71 -4.06
C GLU A 179 1.35 42.49 -5.38
N GLU A 180 0.42 43.42 -5.58
CA GLU A 180 0.67 44.60 -6.40
C GLU A 180 -0.40 45.67 -6.12
N SER A 181 -0.05 46.63 -5.26
CA SER A 181 -0.45 48.03 -5.40
C SER A 181 0.20 48.88 -4.30
N THR A 182 1.49 49.15 -4.47
CA THR A 182 2.05 50.43 -4.01
C THR A 182 2.35 51.30 -5.23
N SER A 183 1.67 52.46 -5.23
CA SER A 183 2.08 53.73 -5.82
C SER A 183 2.00 53.91 -7.34
N SER A 184 1.13 54.83 -7.77
CA SER A 184 1.56 56.01 -8.53
C SER A 184 0.47 57.08 -8.64
N SER A 185 0.87 58.30 -8.24
CA SER A 185 0.35 59.66 -8.55
C SER A 185 -0.90 60.16 -7.84
#